data_AF-A0A9E2CKQ0-F1
#
_entry.id   AF-A0A9E2CKQ0-F1
#
_cell.length_a   1.000
_cell.length_b   1.000
_cell.length_c   1.000
_cell.angle_alpha   90.00
_cell.angle_beta   90.00
_cell.angle_gamma   90.00
#
_symmetry.space_group_name_H-M   'P 1'
#
loop_
_entity.id
_entity.type
_entity.pdbx_description
1 polymer ?
#
loop_
_entity_poly.entity_id
_entity_poly.type
_entity_poly.pdbx_seq_one_letter_code
_entity_poly.pdbx_strand_id
1 'polypeptide(L)'
;MRRIAAVVVVLGLASSAAMATPYASGIVNLGGGMYSFVLNQDAGNVTVDRWGDTPLDLGALSKGTHSFSLGGGTGFDIAVGSSAAAGWTQFSNDADNTSQYYSPRGVAVNRNPWSSNFGSVYVSEGLGGPTVAGRVTTDGLYAMSADQADVFGQGDTAYAGGVDWTTGGTNSPFKITVAPDDSVYITDWSDAHSGLWRAGAYPTGTWPNVLGNYNRDAAGLCDNHGSIPSVWVEGTGDGTMVYTLDEDLDLGGTTGSVLRYDVGSATDYNGLPVEQTQDGTNIILNL
;
A
#
# COMPACT_ATOMS: atom_id res chain seq x y z
N MET A 1 -7.48 27.47 -59.14
CA MET A 1 -6.89 27.51 -57.79
C MET A 1 -7.47 26.37 -56.97
N ARG A 2 -6.68 25.32 -56.68
CA ARG A 2 -7.05 24.26 -55.74
C ARG A 2 -5.95 24.24 -54.67
N ARG A 3 -6.30 24.61 -53.44
CA ARG A 3 -5.39 24.59 -52.29
C ARG A 3 -5.43 23.18 -51.70
N ILE A 4 -4.29 22.51 -51.67
CA ILE A 4 -4.09 21.24 -50.96
C ILE A 4 -3.66 21.62 -49.55
N ALA A 5 -4.44 21.24 -48.55
CA ALA A 5 -4.09 21.36 -47.14
C ALA A 5 -3.32 20.10 -46.73
N ALA A 6 -2.08 20.28 -46.26
CA ALA A 6 -1.30 19.22 -45.64
C ALA A 6 -1.79 19.03 -44.19
N VAL A 7 -2.28 17.83 -43.88
CA VAL A 7 -2.60 17.43 -42.51
C VAL A 7 -1.31 16.86 -41.90
N VAL A 8 -0.76 17.55 -40.91
CA VAL A 8 0.31 17.03 -40.07
C VAL A 8 -0.33 16.13 -39.02
N VAL A 9 -0.10 14.83 -39.11
CA VAL A 9 -0.44 13.87 -38.06
C VAL A 9 0.70 13.90 -37.05
N VAL A 10 0.46 14.48 -35.87
CA VAL A 10 1.34 14.33 -34.72
C VAL A 10 1.07 12.94 -34.14
N LEU A 11 1.94 11.97 -34.44
CA LEU A 11 2.00 10.75 -33.64
C LEU A 11 2.54 11.15 -32.26
N GLY A 12 1.66 11.13 -31.26
CA GLY A 12 2.08 11.17 -29.87
C GLY A 12 2.95 9.95 -29.60
N LEU A 13 4.27 10.18 -29.46
CA LEU A 13 5.16 9.18 -28.88
C LEU A 13 4.65 8.94 -27.46
N ALA A 14 4.04 7.78 -27.22
CA ALA A 14 3.95 7.23 -25.88
C ALA A 14 5.40 7.03 -25.42
N SER A 15 5.90 7.95 -24.60
CA SER A 15 7.15 7.76 -23.88
C SER A 15 6.99 6.47 -23.09
N SER A 16 7.72 5.43 -23.46
CA SER A 16 7.93 4.29 -22.56
C SER A 16 8.48 4.88 -21.26
N ALA A 17 7.68 4.88 -20.20
CA ALA A 17 8.19 5.20 -18.87
C ALA A 17 9.30 4.18 -18.61
N ALA A 18 10.55 4.61 -18.75
CA ALA A 18 11.66 3.84 -18.24
C ALA A 18 11.36 3.69 -16.75
N MET A 19 11.07 2.47 -16.30
CA MET A 19 10.87 2.20 -14.88
C MET A 19 12.25 2.30 -14.21
N ALA A 20 12.62 3.52 -13.84
CA ALA A 20 13.77 3.74 -12.98
C ALA A 20 13.50 2.99 -11.66
N THR A 21 14.46 2.16 -11.24
CA THR A 21 14.37 1.46 -9.95
C THR A 21 14.50 2.42 -8.76
N PRO A 22 15.31 3.50 -8.80
CA PRO A 22 15.25 4.55 -7.82
C PRO A 22 14.18 5.58 -8.17
N TYR A 23 13.52 6.07 -7.14
CA TYR A 23 12.53 7.12 -7.21
C TYR A 23 12.60 8.00 -5.97
N ALA A 24 12.13 9.24 -6.10
CA ALA A 24 11.91 10.14 -4.99
C ALA A 24 10.44 10.03 -4.55
N SER A 25 10.22 10.05 -3.24
CA SER A 25 8.90 9.98 -2.62
C SER A 25 8.89 10.76 -1.30
N GLY A 26 7.80 10.71 -0.51
CA GLY A 26 7.79 11.29 0.83
C GLY A 26 8.09 12.78 0.85
N ILE A 27 7.56 13.54 -0.11
CA ILE A 27 7.84 14.98 -0.21
C ILE A 27 7.22 15.71 0.97
N VAL A 28 8.03 16.47 1.71
CA VAL A 28 7.58 17.29 2.85
C VAL A 28 8.03 18.73 2.66
N ASN A 29 7.11 19.67 2.86
CA ASN A 29 7.44 21.10 2.96
C ASN A 29 7.96 21.39 4.38
N LEU A 30 9.22 21.78 4.50
CA LEU A 30 9.89 22.06 5.77
C LEU A 30 9.74 23.53 6.20
N GLY A 31 9.06 24.36 5.40
CA GLY A 31 8.94 25.80 5.60
C GLY A 31 10.13 26.58 5.04
N GLY A 32 9.97 27.90 4.90
CA GLY A 32 11.04 28.80 4.42
C GLY A 32 11.53 28.52 3.00
N GLY A 33 10.74 27.82 2.18
CA GLY A 33 11.13 27.39 0.82
C GLY A 33 11.99 26.13 0.80
N MET A 34 12.15 25.43 1.92
CA MET A 34 12.85 24.14 2.00
C MET A 34 11.89 22.97 1.86
N TYR A 35 12.33 21.94 1.15
CA TYR A 35 11.61 20.68 0.97
C TYR A 35 12.53 19.51 1.23
N SER A 36 11.96 18.38 1.68
CA SER A 36 12.65 17.09 1.71
C SER A 36 11.95 16.06 0.85
N PHE A 37 12.69 15.02 0.47
CA PHE A 37 12.21 13.82 -0.21
C PHE A 37 13.00 12.60 0.27
N VAL A 38 12.46 11.41 0.05
CA VAL A 38 13.07 10.12 0.36
C VAL A 38 13.45 9.42 -0.94
N LEU A 39 14.72 9.02 -1.06
CA LEU A 39 15.19 8.08 -2.09
C LEU A 39 15.11 6.66 -1.56
N ASN A 40 14.39 5.78 -2.27
CA ASN A 40 14.25 4.37 -1.92
C ASN A 40 15.58 3.57 -2.04
N GLN A 41 16.53 4.05 -2.85
CA GLN A 41 17.86 3.45 -3.04
C GLN A 41 18.86 4.52 -3.54
N ASP A 42 20.14 4.16 -3.64
CA ASP A 42 21.16 5.03 -4.22
C ASP A 42 20.82 5.43 -5.67
N ALA A 43 21.05 6.71 -5.98
CA ALA A 43 20.82 7.31 -7.29
C ALA A 43 22.13 7.84 -7.89
N GLY A 44 22.32 7.61 -9.18
CA GLY A 44 23.50 8.09 -9.91
C GLY A 44 23.46 9.60 -10.17
N ASN A 45 22.26 10.18 -10.28
CA ASN A 45 22.04 11.61 -10.29
C ASN A 45 20.64 11.95 -9.76
N VAL A 46 20.48 13.10 -9.10
CA VAL A 46 19.18 13.68 -8.78
C VAL A 46 19.17 15.14 -9.21
N THR A 47 18.15 15.54 -9.96
CA THR A 47 17.94 16.92 -10.38
C THR A 47 16.57 17.38 -9.92
N VAL A 48 16.50 18.59 -9.38
CA VAL A 48 15.25 19.27 -9.04
C VAL A 48 14.98 20.34 -10.10
N ASP A 49 13.98 20.09 -10.92
CA ASP A 49 13.53 21.02 -11.97
C ASP A 49 12.60 22.07 -11.35
N ARG A 50 13.19 23.19 -10.90
CA ARG A 50 12.47 24.28 -10.23
C ARG A 50 11.72 25.14 -11.25
N TRP A 51 10.40 25.13 -11.22
CA TRP A 51 9.58 25.86 -12.19
C TRP A 51 9.75 27.38 -12.02
N GLY A 52 10.29 28.04 -13.05
CA GLY A 52 10.56 29.47 -13.05
C GLY A 52 11.88 29.88 -12.37
N ASP A 53 12.72 28.91 -11.97
CA ASP A 53 14.08 29.13 -11.51
C ASP A 53 15.04 28.18 -12.27
N THR A 54 16.33 28.23 -11.98
CA THR A 54 17.33 27.34 -12.59
C THR A 54 17.17 25.93 -12.02
N PRO A 55 17.24 24.84 -12.81
CA PRO A 55 17.29 23.49 -12.25
C PRO A 55 18.44 23.35 -11.24
N LEU A 56 18.20 22.63 -10.15
CA LEU A 56 19.19 22.34 -9.12
C LEU A 56 19.67 20.91 -9.30
N ASP A 57 20.93 20.74 -9.72
CA ASP A 57 21.57 19.44 -9.79
C ASP A 57 22.16 19.07 -8.42
N LEU A 58 21.65 18.00 -7.82
CA LEU A 58 22.11 17.48 -6.54
C LEU A 58 23.22 16.43 -6.70
N GLY A 59 23.51 16.01 -7.94
CA GLY A 59 24.49 14.96 -8.19
C GLY A 59 24.02 13.59 -7.72
N ALA A 60 24.97 12.67 -7.53
CA ALA A 60 24.70 11.35 -6.97
C ALA A 60 24.32 11.46 -5.48
N LEU A 61 23.28 10.74 -5.08
CA LEU A 61 22.77 10.71 -3.69
C LEU A 61 22.56 9.26 -3.25
N SER A 62 22.83 8.97 -1.98
CA SER A 62 22.56 7.65 -1.39
C SER A 62 21.08 7.46 -1.06
N LYS A 63 20.66 6.22 -0.80
CA LYS A 63 19.37 5.91 -0.15
C LYS A 63 19.15 6.81 1.07
N GLY A 64 17.92 7.26 1.27
CA GLY A 64 17.52 8.01 2.47
C GLY A 64 16.86 9.35 2.20
N THR A 65 16.69 10.12 3.28
CA THR A 65 16.08 11.46 3.23
C THR A 65 17.09 12.52 2.80
N HIS A 66 16.71 13.34 1.83
CA HIS A 66 17.47 14.48 1.33
C HIS A 66 16.62 15.75 1.35
N SER A 67 17.27 16.90 1.31
CA SER A 67 16.58 18.19 1.28
C SER A 67 17.16 19.15 0.25
N PHE A 68 16.34 20.07 -0.23
CA PHE A 68 16.73 21.09 -1.18
C PHE A 68 15.95 22.39 -0.94
N SER A 69 16.47 23.50 -1.47
CA SER A 69 15.77 24.78 -1.49
C SER A 69 15.05 25.00 -2.81
N LEU A 70 13.78 25.38 -2.76
CA LEU A 70 13.01 25.78 -3.94
C LEU A 70 13.53 27.09 -4.56
N GLY A 71 14.29 27.90 -3.81
CA GLY A 71 14.80 29.18 -4.27
C GLY A 71 13.67 30.12 -4.70
N GLY A 72 13.78 30.69 -5.90
CA GLY A 72 12.74 31.55 -6.50
C GLY A 72 11.64 30.78 -7.24
N GLY A 73 11.70 29.45 -7.26
CA GLY A 73 10.75 28.60 -7.97
C GLY A 73 9.34 28.67 -7.40
N THR A 74 8.36 28.38 -8.25
CA THR A 74 6.93 28.34 -7.87
C THR A 74 6.39 26.92 -7.67
N GLY A 75 7.20 25.93 -8.05
CA GLY A 75 6.95 24.50 -7.93
C GLY A 75 8.18 23.73 -8.45
N PHE A 76 8.12 22.41 -8.45
CA PHE A 76 9.25 21.58 -8.86
C PHE A 76 8.83 20.18 -9.28
N ASP A 77 9.69 19.54 -10.07
CA ASP A 77 9.75 18.10 -10.27
C ASP A 77 11.11 17.56 -9.76
N ILE A 78 11.14 16.30 -9.32
CA ILE A 78 12.39 15.62 -8.94
C ILE A 78 12.66 14.50 -9.94
N ALA A 79 13.70 14.67 -10.74
CA ALA A 79 14.18 13.66 -11.67
C ALA A 79 15.27 12.81 -11.00
N VAL A 80 15.03 11.51 -10.87
CA VAL A 80 15.99 10.56 -10.30
C VAL A 80 16.58 9.71 -11.42
N GLY A 81 17.89 9.83 -11.61
CA GLY A 81 18.64 9.10 -12.61
C GLY A 81 19.39 7.91 -12.01
N SER A 82 19.24 6.73 -12.62
CA SER A 82 20.18 5.62 -12.45
C SER A 82 20.22 4.72 -13.68
N SER A 83 21.18 3.80 -13.71
CA SER A 83 21.12 2.60 -14.53
C SER A 83 20.14 1.60 -13.90
N ALA A 84 19.15 1.15 -14.67
CA ALA A 84 18.19 0.14 -14.23
C ALA A 84 18.88 -1.18 -13.85
N ALA A 85 18.40 -1.84 -12.79
CA ALA A 85 18.75 -3.23 -12.53
C ALA A 85 18.20 -4.12 -13.67
N ALA A 86 19.02 -5.03 -14.19
CA ALA A 86 18.66 -5.87 -15.35
C ALA A 86 17.61 -6.98 -15.04
N GLY A 87 17.05 -7.00 -13.83
CA GLY A 87 16.08 -7.99 -13.36
C GLY A 87 15.70 -7.79 -11.89
N TRP A 88 14.98 -8.77 -11.33
CA TRP A 88 14.62 -8.81 -9.91
C TRP A 88 15.88 -8.71 -9.04
N THR A 89 15.96 -7.67 -8.23
CA THR A 89 17.09 -7.38 -7.37
C THR A 89 16.58 -7.07 -5.98
N GLN A 90 17.23 -7.63 -4.96
CA GLN A 90 16.95 -7.28 -3.58
C GLN A 90 17.53 -5.90 -3.28
N PHE A 91 16.68 -4.99 -2.81
CA PHE A 91 17.08 -3.66 -2.33
C PHE A 91 16.85 -3.48 -0.83
N SER A 92 16.26 -4.48 -0.16
CA SER A 92 16.26 -4.57 1.29
C SER A 92 17.62 -5.05 1.80
N ASN A 93 17.91 -4.72 3.04
CA ASN A 93 19.09 -5.19 3.73
C ASN A 93 18.64 -6.07 4.91
N ASP A 94 19.02 -7.34 4.90
CA ASP A 94 18.63 -8.29 5.94
C ASP A 94 19.22 -7.94 7.32
N ALA A 95 20.21 -7.05 7.37
CA ALA A 95 20.75 -6.50 8.61
C ALA A 95 19.92 -5.33 9.17
N ASP A 96 19.03 -4.72 8.37
CA ASP A 96 18.18 -3.62 8.84
C ASP A 96 17.09 -4.20 9.76
N ASN A 97 16.98 -3.66 10.97
CA ASN A 97 15.99 -4.10 11.96
C ASN A 97 14.55 -3.99 11.42
N THR A 98 14.27 -3.00 10.57
CA THR A 98 12.97 -2.79 9.91
C THR A 98 12.64 -3.84 8.85
N SER A 99 13.59 -4.69 8.46
CA SER A 99 13.38 -5.81 7.51
C SER A 99 13.21 -7.17 8.20
N GLN A 100 13.15 -7.21 9.54
CA GLN A 100 13.14 -8.45 10.31
C GLN A 100 11.82 -8.62 11.07
N TYR A 101 11.12 -9.72 10.83
CA TYR A 101 9.80 -10.01 11.40
C TYR A 101 9.71 -11.47 11.86
N TYR A 102 8.95 -11.74 12.92
CA TYR A 102 8.87 -13.06 13.54
C TYR A 102 7.83 -13.94 12.85
N SER A 103 6.65 -13.39 12.62
CA SER A 103 5.55 -14.08 11.93
C SER A 103 4.79 -13.15 10.97
N PRO A 104 5.47 -12.62 9.94
CA PRO A 104 4.82 -11.74 8.97
C PRO A 104 3.78 -12.55 8.18
N ARG A 105 2.65 -11.92 7.90
CA ARG A 105 1.56 -12.53 7.13
C ARG A 105 1.33 -11.82 5.80
N GLY A 106 1.56 -10.52 5.73
CA GLY A 106 1.39 -9.72 4.52
C GLY A 106 2.42 -8.62 4.42
N VAL A 107 2.71 -8.23 3.18
CA VAL A 107 3.48 -7.04 2.84
C VAL A 107 2.77 -6.34 1.69
N ALA A 108 2.62 -5.02 1.78
CA ALA A 108 2.05 -4.21 0.73
C ALA A 108 2.84 -2.89 0.61
N VAL A 109 2.90 -2.36 -0.61
CA VAL A 109 3.55 -1.08 -0.90
C VAL A 109 2.52 -0.15 -1.50
N ASN A 110 2.52 1.10 -1.07
CA ASN A 110 1.70 2.12 -1.70
C ASN A 110 2.25 2.42 -3.10
N ARG A 111 1.43 2.16 -4.12
CA ARG A 111 1.79 2.32 -5.54
C ARG A 111 1.14 3.53 -6.19
N ASN A 112 0.48 4.41 -5.42
CA ASN A 112 -0.15 5.62 -5.94
C ASN A 112 0.92 6.71 -6.18
N PRO A 113 1.31 6.98 -7.44
CA PRO A 113 2.38 7.94 -7.72
C PRO A 113 2.00 9.39 -7.41
N TRP A 114 0.71 9.65 -7.17
CA TRP A 114 0.18 10.96 -6.84
C TRP A 114 0.08 11.21 -5.33
N SER A 115 0.43 10.22 -4.51
CA SER A 115 0.40 10.32 -3.06
C SER A 115 1.75 10.72 -2.46
N SER A 116 1.73 11.51 -1.38
CA SER A 116 2.91 11.71 -0.53
C SER A 116 3.39 10.41 0.13
N ASN A 117 2.53 9.38 0.18
CA ASN A 117 2.82 8.05 0.72
C ASN A 117 3.34 7.08 -0.34
N PHE A 118 3.57 7.51 -1.59
CA PHE A 118 4.12 6.65 -2.63
C PHE A 118 5.37 5.92 -2.15
N GLY A 119 5.42 4.59 -2.33
CA GLY A 119 6.54 3.77 -1.91
C GLY A 119 6.58 3.42 -0.42
N SER A 120 5.70 3.95 0.43
CA SER A 120 5.56 3.48 1.81
C SER A 120 5.25 1.99 1.83
N VAL A 121 5.91 1.26 2.72
CA VAL A 121 5.79 -0.19 2.86
C VAL A 121 5.08 -0.51 4.17
N TYR A 122 4.16 -1.46 4.13
CA TYR A 122 3.39 -1.94 5.26
C TYR A 122 3.61 -3.44 5.42
N VAL A 123 3.72 -3.91 6.66
CA VAL A 123 3.89 -5.33 6.99
C VAL A 123 2.91 -5.69 8.09
N SER A 124 2.06 -6.69 7.87
CA SER A 124 1.23 -7.27 8.91
C SER A 124 1.97 -8.40 9.60
N GLU A 125 2.03 -8.35 10.93
CA GLU A 125 2.62 -9.35 11.79
C GLU A 125 1.49 -10.05 12.55
N GLY A 126 1.24 -11.32 12.24
CA GLY A 126 0.14 -12.08 12.86
C GLY A 126 0.49 -12.66 14.22
N LEU A 127 1.76 -12.66 14.62
CA LEU A 127 2.19 -13.08 15.95
C LEU A 127 3.49 -12.37 16.30
N GLY A 128 3.52 -11.71 17.45
CA GLY A 128 4.74 -11.12 18.00
C GLY A 128 5.70 -12.16 18.58
N GLY A 129 7.00 -11.88 18.47
CA GLY A 129 8.04 -12.74 19.04
C GLY A 129 9.46 -12.36 18.60
N PRO A 130 10.47 -13.11 19.08
CA PRO A 130 11.86 -12.86 18.72
C PRO A 130 12.18 -13.39 17.31
N THR A 131 12.63 -12.52 16.44
CA THR A 131 13.23 -12.87 15.15
C THR A 131 14.56 -13.60 15.33
N VAL A 132 15.06 -14.23 14.26
CA VAL A 132 16.37 -14.90 14.25
C VAL A 132 17.52 -13.93 14.61
N ALA A 133 17.38 -12.67 14.20
CA ALA A 133 18.38 -11.63 14.44
C ALA A 133 18.23 -10.92 15.80
N GLY A 134 17.20 -11.26 16.58
CA GLY A 134 17.03 -10.80 17.97
C GLY A 134 16.04 -9.64 18.16
N ARG A 135 15.52 -9.02 17.09
CA ARG A 135 14.39 -8.08 17.17
C ARG A 135 13.18 -8.79 17.79
N VAL A 136 12.45 -8.16 18.71
CA VAL A 136 11.25 -8.74 19.33
C VAL A 136 10.01 -7.94 18.90
N THR A 137 9.27 -8.46 17.92
CA THR A 137 8.08 -7.80 17.35
C THR A 137 6.81 -8.06 18.18
N THR A 138 5.79 -7.23 18.00
CA THR A 138 4.40 -7.47 18.43
C THR A 138 3.51 -7.70 17.22
N ASP A 139 2.34 -8.30 17.42
CA ASP A 139 1.30 -8.43 16.42
C ASP A 139 0.66 -7.07 16.05
N GLY A 140 0.25 -6.92 14.80
CA GLY A 140 -0.32 -5.69 14.25
C GLY A 140 0.27 -5.28 12.91
N LEU A 141 0.26 -3.98 12.62
CA LEU A 141 0.80 -3.40 11.38
C LEU A 141 2.07 -2.58 11.66
N TYR A 142 3.13 -2.89 10.92
CA TYR A 142 4.31 -2.05 10.80
C TYR A 142 4.25 -1.22 9.53
N ALA A 143 4.84 -0.02 9.57
CA ALA A 143 4.93 0.87 8.43
C ALA A 143 6.31 1.54 8.36
N MET A 144 6.83 1.66 7.15
CA MET A 144 8.13 2.27 6.86
C MET A 144 8.05 3.11 5.59
N SER A 145 8.94 4.08 5.46
CA SER A 145 9.09 4.85 4.21
C SER A 145 9.75 4.01 3.11
N ALA A 146 9.81 4.56 1.90
CA ALA A 146 10.36 3.87 0.72
C ALA A 146 11.84 3.45 0.87
N ASP A 147 12.60 4.11 1.73
CA ASP A 147 13.99 3.75 2.09
C ASP A 147 14.08 2.69 3.21
N GLN A 148 12.94 2.16 3.66
CA GLN A 148 12.78 1.22 4.77
C GLN A 148 13.10 1.81 6.16
N ALA A 149 13.10 3.13 6.30
CA ALA A 149 13.27 3.78 7.60
C ALA A 149 11.97 3.73 8.44
N ASP A 150 12.13 3.62 9.75
CA ASP A 150 11.03 3.79 10.71
C ASP A 150 10.72 5.28 10.89
N VAL A 151 9.87 5.80 10.01
CA VAL A 151 9.46 7.21 10.01
C VAL A 151 8.40 7.54 11.07
N PHE A 152 7.87 6.52 11.76
CA PHE A 152 6.84 6.70 12.79
C PHE A 152 7.34 6.46 14.21
N GLY A 153 8.59 6.02 14.37
CA GLY A 153 9.16 5.69 15.67
C GLY A 153 8.47 4.50 16.34
N GLN A 154 7.96 3.55 15.54
CA GLN A 154 7.34 2.31 16.02
C GLN A 154 8.36 1.42 16.75
N GLY A 155 9.63 1.47 16.32
CA GLY A 155 10.66 0.55 16.75
C GLY A 155 10.19 -0.89 16.53
N ASP A 156 10.08 -1.62 17.64
CA ASP A 156 9.70 -3.03 17.62
C ASP A 156 8.23 -3.26 17.97
N THR A 157 7.44 -2.21 18.21
CA THR A 157 6.01 -2.30 18.56
C THR A 157 5.15 -1.92 17.36
N ALA A 158 4.33 -2.86 16.89
CA ALA A 158 3.38 -2.63 15.81
C ALA A 158 2.25 -1.67 16.24
N TYR A 159 1.63 -1.00 15.28
CA TYR A 159 0.32 -0.39 15.53
C TYR A 159 -0.76 -1.46 15.57
N ALA A 160 -1.67 -1.37 16.54
CA ALA A 160 -2.80 -2.29 16.67
C ALA A 160 -4.14 -1.68 16.21
N GLY A 161 -4.24 -0.36 16.07
CA GLY A 161 -5.51 0.26 15.67
C GLY A 161 -6.64 0.18 16.69
N GLY A 162 -6.34 -0.19 17.94
CA GLY A 162 -7.36 -0.55 18.93
C GLY A 162 -8.02 -1.92 18.69
N VAL A 163 -7.46 -2.74 17.80
CA VAL A 163 -7.90 -4.11 17.51
C VAL A 163 -7.09 -5.09 18.36
N ASP A 164 -7.75 -6.08 18.96
CA ASP A 164 -7.09 -7.15 19.71
C ASP A 164 -6.72 -8.31 18.79
N TRP A 165 -5.58 -8.15 18.12
CA TRP A 165 -5.05 -9.13 17.19
C TRP A 165 -4.69 -10.47 17.83
N THR A 166 -4.50 -10.52 19.15
CA THR A 166 -4.18 -11.78 19.85
C THR A 166 -5.34 -12.78 19.85
N THR A 167 -6.59 -12.29 19.70
CA THR A 167 -7.79 -13.13 19.70
C THR A 167 -7.78 -14.14 18.55
N GLY A 168 -7.34 -13.73 17.36
CA GLY A 168 -7.23 -14.61 16.19
C GLY A 168 -5.90 -15.37 16.07
N GLY A 169 -4.99 -15.17 17.04
CA GLY A 169 -3.67 -15.79 17.05
C GLY A 169 -2.88 -15.51 15.78
N THR A 170 -2.19 -16.53 15.26
CA THR A 170 -1.21 -16.38 14.16
C THR A 170 -1.78 -15.88 12.83
N ASN A 171 -3.10 -15.81 12.67
CA ASN A 171 -3.78 -15.40 11.44
C ASN A 171 -4.50 -14.05 11.60
N SER A 172 -4.07 -13.25 12.56
CA SER A 172 -4.71 -12.02 13.00
C SER A 172 -3.64 -11.03 13.44
N PRO A 173 -3.33 -9.98 12.66
CA PRO A 173 -3.76 -9.74 11.29
C PRO A 173 -3.14 -10.73 10.28
N PHE A 174 -3.79 -10.92 9.12
CA PHE A 174 -3.33 -11.79 8.04
C PHE A 174 -2.80 -11.01 6.82
N LYS A 175 -3.53 -10.98 5.69
CA LYS A 175 -3.07 -10.29 4.48
C LYS A 175 -3.46 -8.81 4.50
N ILE A 176 -2.76 -8.03 3.70
CA ILE A 176 -2.98 -6.59 3.58
C ILE A 176 -2.94 -6.13 2.13
N THR A 177 -3.66 -5.06 1.83
CA THR A 177 -3.52 -4.32 0.56
C THR A 177 -3.59 -2.81 0.83
N VAL A 178 -2.92 -2.02 -0.02
CA VAL A 178 -3.05 -0.56 -0.01
C VAL A 178 -4.09 -0.18 -1.06
N ALA A 179 -5.16 0.48 -0.63
CA ALA A 179 -6.24 0.95 -1.49
C ALA A 179 -5.83 2.21 -2.28
N PRO A 180 -6.59 2.59 -3.33
CA PRO A 180 -6.30 3.77 -4.14
C PRO A 180 -6.32 5.11 -3.38
N ASP A 181 -6.95 5.16 -2.21
CA ASP A 181 -6.96 6.32 -1.30
C ASP A 181 -5.85 6.26 -0.22
N ASP A 182 -4.86 5.39 -0.42
CA ASP A 182 -3.73 5.12 0.46
C ASP A 182 -4.07 4.40 1.78
N SER A 183 -5.34 4.11 2.07
CA SER A 183 -5.70 3.33 3.25
C SER A 183 -5.22 1.89 3.13
N VAL A 184 -4.94 1.24 4.27
CA VAL A 184 -4.46 -0.14 4.32
C VAL A 184 -5.58 -1.02 4.84
N TYR A 185 -6.07 -1.92 3.99
CA TYR A 185 -7.05 -2.92 4.36
C TYR A 185 -6.35 -4.16 4.87
N ILE A 186 -6.83 -4.69 5.99
CA ILE A 186 -6.18 -5.72 6.80
C ILE A 186 -7.17 -6.83 7.05
N THR A 187 -6.87 -8.02 6.54
CA THR A 187 -7.74 -9.18 6.69
C THR A 187 -7.44 -9.95 7.96
N ASP A 188 -8.42 -10.72 8.40
CA ASP A 188 -8.27 -11.72 9.45
C ASP A 188 -8.84 -13.06 8.97
N TRP A 189 -7.99 -14.08 9.03
CA TRP A 189 -8.30 -15.42 8.54
C TRP A 189 -8.54 -16.41 9.69
N SER A 190 -8.87 -15.92 10.88
CA SER A 190 -9.14 -16.77 12.04
C SER A 190 -10.63 -16.89 12.33
N ASP A 191 -11.07 -18.07 12.75
CA ASP A 191 -12.47 -18.29 13.16
C ASP A 191 -12.85 -17.40 14.36
N ALA A 192 -11.92 -17.20 15.30
CA ALA A 192 -12.19 -16.45 16.52
C ALA A 192 -12.26 -14.93 16.30
N HIS A 193 -11.61 -14.42 15.24
CA HIS A 193 -11.44 -12.99 14.97
C HIS A 193 -11.67 -12.59 13.50
N SER A 194 -12.38 -13.39 12.70
CA SER A 194 -12.62 -13.16 11.27
C SER A 194 -13.12 -11.74 10.91
N GLY A 195 -12.62 -11.13 9.84
CA GLY A 195 -13.11 -9.80 9.44
C GLY A 195 -12.13 -9.00 8.60
N LEU A 196 -12.45 -7.71 8.42
CA LEU A 196 -11.69 -6.80 7.58
C LEU A 196 -11.57 -5.41 8.22
N TRP A 197 -10.37 -5.00 8.59
CA TRP A 197 -10.10 -3.69 9.17
C TRP A 197 -9.47 -2.73 8.17
N ARG A 198 -9.58 -1.44 8.44
CA ARG A 198 -8.92 -0.40 7.63
C ARG A 198 -8.08 0.53 8.50
N ALA A 199 -6.78 0.56 8.25
CA ALA A 199 -5.89 1.59 8.77
C ALA A 199 -5.78 2.76 7.79
N GLY A 200 -5.44 3.95 8.29
CA GLY A 200 -5.01 5.05 7.42
C GLY A 200 -3.62 4.78 6.82
N ALA A 201 -3.26 5.54 5.78
CA ALA A 201 -1.91 5.50 5.20
C ALA A 201 -0.80 5.75 6.24
N TYR A 202 -1.13 6.58 7.23
CA TYR A 202 -0.41 6.67 8.49
C TYR A 202 -1.21 5.88 9.53
N PRO A 203 -0.80 4.64 9.87
CA PRO A 203 -1.66 3.69 10.58
C PRO A 203 -1.74 3.96 12.09
N THR A 204 -1.83 5.23 12.46
CA THR A 204 -2.10 5.69 13.83
C THR A 204 -3.60 5.78 14.08
N GLY A 205 -4.01 5.78 15.35
CA GLY A 205 -5.41 5.92 15.74
C GLY A 205 -6.18 4.60 15.77
N THR A 206 -7.51 4.67 15.57
CA THR A 206 -8.41 3.52 15.63
C THR A 206 -8.75 3.03 14.23
N TRP A 207 -8.79 1.72 14.03
CA TRP A 207 -9.11 1.11 12.75
C TRP A 207 -10.53 0.54 12.78
N PRO A 208 -11.45 1.06 11.95
CA PRO A 208 -12.79 0.50 11.85
C PRO A 208 -12.74 -0.94 11.32
N ASN A 209 -13.66 -1.77 11.80
CA ASN A 209 -13.98 -3.01 11.12
C ASN A 209 -14.94 -2.71 9.97
N VAL A 210 -14.43 -2.77 8.74
CA VAL A 210 -15.15 -2.42 7.52
C VAL A 210 -16.29 -3.40 7.24
N LEU A 211 -16.10 -4.70 7.47
CA LEU A 211 -17.16 -5.70 7.32
C LEU A 211 -17.62 -6.10 8.72
N GLY A 212 -18.83 -5.70 9.10
CA GLY A 212 -19.25 -5.81 10.50
C GLY A 212 -19.35 -7.26 10.99
N ASN A 213 -18.78 -7.55 12.17
CA ASN A 213 -18.74 -8.88 12.79
C ASN A 213 -20.09 -9.33 13.40
N TYR A 214 -21.19 -9.06 12.72
CA TYR A 214 -22.53 -9.37 13.21
C TYR A 214 -22.74 -10.88 13.27
N ASN A 215 -23.19 -11.35 14.45
CA ASN A 215 -23.52 -12.77 14.72
C ASN A 215 -22.41 -13.77 14.41
N ARG A 216 -21.13 -13.41 14.60
CA ARG A 216 -20.01 -14.33 14.40
C ARG A 216 -20.22 -15.65 15.16
N ASP A 217 -20.20 -16.76 14.44
CA ASP A 217 -20.26 -18.10 15.02
C ASP A 217 -18.87 -18.65 15.37
N ALA A 218 -18.81 -19.93 15.80
CA ALA A 218 -17.56 -20.55 16.19
C ALA A 218 -16.63 -20.92 15.03
N ALA A 219 -17.12 -20.87 13.79
CA ALA A 219 -16.35 -21.07 12.56
C ALA A 219 -15.90 -19.74 11.94
N GLY A 220 -16.18 -18.60 12.58
CA GLY A 220 -15.84 -17.28 12.04
C GLY A 220 -16.85 -16.73 11.04
N LEU A 221 -17.96 -17.42 10.80
CA LEU A 221 -19.01 -16.94 9.92
C LEU A 221 -19.81 -15.82 10.60
N CYS A 222 -19.82 -14.65 9.98
CA CYS A 222 -20.69 -13.51 10.31
C CYS A 222 -21.84 -13.41 9.29
N ASP A 223 -22.79 -12.50 9.52
CA ASP A 223 -23.96 -12.31 8.65
C ASP A 223 -23.61 -12.07 7.17
N ASN A 224 -22.47 -11.43 6.88
CA ASN A 224 -22.09 -11.03 5.53
C ASN A 224 -20.65 -11.33 5.12
N HIS A 225 -19.85 -11.98 5.96
CA HIS A 225 -18.51 -12.46 5.63
C HIS A 225 -18.11 -13.61 6.56
N GLY A 226 -17.06 -14.34 6.22
CA GLY A 226 -16.38 -15.33 7.05
C GLY A 226 -14.96 -14.92 7.38
N SER A 227 -14.09 -15.91 7.52
CA SER A 227 -12.64 -15.78 7.62
C SER A 227 -12.05 -15.38 6.27
N ILE A 228 -11.27 -14.29 6.25
CA ILE A 228 -10.84 -13.62 5.03
C ILE A 228 -9.32 -13.82 4.80
N PRO A 229 -8.92 -14.76 3.93
CA PRO A 229 -7.50 -14.97 3.62
C PRO A 229 -6.89 -13.92 2.69
N SER A 230 -7.69 -13.11 1.99
CA SER A 230 -7.17 -12.12 1.04
C SER A 230 -8.17 -10.99 0.74
N VAL A 231 -7.65 -9.82 0.36
CA VAL A 231 -8.44 -8.64 0.00
C VAL A 231 -7.83 -7.87 -1.17
N TRP A 232 -8.69 -7.32 -2.01
CA TRP A 232 -8.38 -6.32 -3.03
C TRP A 232 -9.38 -5.16 -2.95
N VAL A 233 -8.95 -3.94 -3.23
CA VAL A 233 -9.79 -2.74 -3.11
C VAL A 233 -9.67 -1.89 -4.37
N GLU A 234 -10.82 -1.44 -4.86
CA GLU A 234 -10.95 -0.56 -6.01
C GLU A 234 -11.78 0.67 -5.67
N GLY A 235 -11.62 1.73 -6.46
CA GLY A 235 -12.34 2.98 -6.25
C GLY A 235 -11.91 3.74 -5.01
N THR A 236 -12.60 4.84 -4.75
CA THR A 236 -12.40 5.71 -3.58
C THR A 236 -13.75 6.32 -3.16
N GLY A 237 -13.86 6.77 -1.92
CA GLY A 237 -15.08 7.40 -1.40
C GLY A 237 -16.31 6.51 -1.58
N ASP A 238 -17.40 7.08 -2.09
CA ASP A 238 -18.65 6.33 -2.32
C ASP A 238 -18.55 5.27 -3.42
N GLY A 239 -17.50 5.30 -4.25
CA GLY A 239 -17.22 4.30 -5.28
C GLY A 239 -16.32 3.15 -4.82
N THR A 240 -16.00 3.07 -3.52
CA THR A 240 -15.10 2.02 -3.00
C THR A 240 -15.76 0.65 -3.09
N MET A 241 -15.07 -0.28 -3.74
CA MET A 241 -15.45 -1.70 -3.84
C MET A 241 -14.36 -2.54 -3.18
N VAL A 242 -14.78 -3.49 -2.36
CA VAL A 242 -13.89 -4.45 -1.70
C VAL A 242 -14.15 -5.82 -2.29
N TYR A 243 -13.09 -6.55 -2.58
CA TYR A 243 -13.14 -7.94 -3.01
C TYR A 243 -12.39 -8.78 -1.99
N THR A 244 -13.02 -9.82 -1.45
CA THR A 244 -12.38 -10.76 -0.54
C THR A 244 -12.34 -12.15 -1.16
N LEU A 245 -11.36 -12.96 -0.77
CA LEU A 245 -11.58 -14.40 -0.70
C LEU A 245 -12.20 -14.71 0.66
N ASP A 246 -13.14 -15.64 0.71
CA ASP A 246 -13.88 -15.98 1.94
C ASP A 246 -13.95 -17.49 2.15
N GLU A 247 -13.51 -17.98 3.30
CA GLU A 247 -13.46 -19.41 3.61
C GLU A 247 -14.83 -19.99 3.98
N ASP A 248 -15.73 -19.17 4.55
CA ASP A 248 -16.89 -19.69 5.28
C ASP A 248 -18.23 -19.29 4.65
N LEU A 249 -18.33 -18.10 4.06
CA LEU A 249 -19.59 -17.59 3.54
C LEU A 249 -19.94 -18.25 2.19
N ASP A 250 -21.02 -19.03 2.21
CA ASP A 250 -21.61 -19.66 1.02
C ASP A 250 -22.82 -18.84 0.50
N LEU A 251 -22.74 -18.37 -0.76
CA LEU A 251 -23.82 -17.67 -1.46
C LEU A 251 -24.47 -18.48 -2.60
N GLY A 252 -24.01 -19.71 -2.87
CA GLY A 252 -24.31 -20.39 -4.14
C GLY A 252 -24.09 -21.92 -4.18
N GLY A 253 -23.75 -22.55 -3.05
CA GLY A 253 -23.47 -23.97 -2.89
C GLY A 253 -21.99 -24.33 -2.75
N THR A 254 -21.09 -23.35 -2.55
CA THR A 254 -19.67 -23.56 -2.26
C THR A 254 -19.12 -22.43 -1.40
N THR A 255 -18.14 -22.75 -0.57
CA THR A 255 -17.29 -21.75 0.10
C THR A 255 -15.99 -21.54 -0.67
N GLY A 256 -15.16 -20.58 -0.27
CA GLY A 256 -13.89 -20.26 -0.93
C GLY A 256 -14.02 -19.28 -2.10
N SER A 257 -15.15 -18.57 -2.22
CA SER A 257 -15.46 -17.71 -3.36
C SER A 257 -14.83 -16.32 -3.26
N VAL A 258 -14.70 -15.66 -4.41
CA VAL A 258 -14.41 -14.22 -4.45
C VAL A 258 -15.72 -13.45 -4.20
N LEU A 259 -15.76 -12.64 -3.16
CA LEU A 259 -16.94 -11.88 -2.76
C LEU A 259 -16.69 -10.38 -2.96
N ARG A 260 -17.58 -9.69 -3.68
CA ARG A 260 -17.53 -8.23 -3.86
C ARG A 260 -18.52 -7.54 -2.94
N TYR A 261 -18.07 -6.47 -2.29
CA TYR A 261 -18.84 -5.59 -1.45
C TYR A 261 -18.75 -4.16 -2.00
N ASP A 262 -19.90 -3.54 -2.26
CA ASP A 262 -19.98 -2.14 -2.67
C ASP A 262 -20.01 -1.27 -1.38
N VAL A 263 -18.86 -1.18 -0.70
CA VAL A 263 -18.75 -0.61 0.66
C VAL A 263 -18.85 0.90 0.71
N GLY A 264 -18.48 1.60 -0.37
CA GLY A 264 -18.42 3.06 -0.41
C GLY A 264 -17.61 3.63 0.75
N SER A 265 -18.17 4.62 1.45
CA SER A 265 -17.52 5.27 2.61
C SER A 265 -17.80 4.59 3.97
N ALA A 266 -18.47 3.42 3.98
CA ALA A 266 -18.85 2.73 5.21
C ALA A 266 -17.64 2.32 6.05
N THR A 267 -17.83 2.35 7.38
CA THR A 267 -16.86 1.92 8.39
C THR A 267 -17.36 0.73 9.22
N ASP A 268 -18.52 0.19 8.84
CA ASP A 268 -19.23 -0.94 9.47
C ASP A 268 -20.32 -1.39 8.49
N TYR A 269 -19.89 -2.06 7.41
CA TYR A 269 -20.75 -2.49 6.31
C TYR A 269 -21.41 -3.84 6.65
N ASN A 270 -22.73 -3.89 6.53
CA ASN A 270 -23.54 -5.09 6.82
C ASN A 270 -24.35 -5.59 5.61
N GLY A 271 -24.11 -5.02 4.42
CA GLY A 271 -24.73 -5.51 3.19
C GLY A 271 -24.18 -6.88 2.81
N LEU A 272 -24.99 -7.70 2.15
CA LEU A 272 -24.54 -8.98 1.60
C LEU A 272 -23.63 -8.73 0.38
N PRO A 273 -22.55 -9.52 0.22
CA PRO A 273 -21.71 -9.44 -0.96
C PRO A 273 -22.39 -10.05 -2.19
N VAL A 274 -21.76 -9.82 -3.34
CA VAL A 274 -22.05 -10.51 -4.60
C VAL A 274 -20.86 -11.37 -4.98
N GLU A 275 -21.09 -12.66 -5.16
CA GLU A 275 -20.08 -13.60 -5.66
C GLU A 275 -19.60 -13.18 -7.06
N GLN A 276 -18.28 -13.05 -7.22
CA GLN A 276 -17.64 -12.74 -8.50
C GLN A 276 -17.17 -14.03 -9.15
N THR A 277 -17.94 -14.51 -10.13
CA THR A 277 -17.60 -15.70 -10.92
C THR A 277 -16.89 -15.36 -12.23
N GLN A 278 -16.95 -14.09 -12.66
CA GLN A 278 -16.34 -13.60 -13.90
C GLN A 278 -15.84 -12.17 -13.69
N ASP A 279 -14.74 -11.80 -14.34
CA ASP A 279 -14.48 -10.39 -14.56
C ASP A 279 -15.41 -9.87 -15.68
N GLY A 280 -15.63 -8.55 -15.74
CA GLY A 280 -16.42 -7.92 -16.80
C GLY A 280 -15.89 -8.13 -18.24
N THR A 281 -14.86 -8.96 -18.43
CA THR A 281 -14.31 -9.39 -19.72
C THR A 281 -14.68 -10.85 -20.09
N ASN A 282 -15.57 -11.48 -19.30
CA ASN A 282 -15.98 -12.89 -19.41
C ASN A 282 -14.84 -13.88 -19.15
N ILE A 283 -13.77 -13.48 -18.46
CA ILE A 283 -12.81 -14.45 -17.91
C ILE A 283 -13.43 -14.98 -16.62
N ILE A 284 -13.72 -16.28 -16.61
CA ILE A 284 -14.18 -16.99 -15.42
C ILE A 284 -13.02 -16.97 -14.42
N LEU A 285 -13.28 -16.41 -13.23
CA LEU A 285 -12.41 -16.56 -12.07
C LEU A 285 -12.61 -17.98 -11.53
N ASN A 286 -12.15 -18.99 -12.27
CA ASN A 286 -12.09 -20.35 -11.75
C ASN A 286 -10.92 -20.38 -10.77
N LEU A 287 -11.25 -20.32 -9.49
CA LEU A 287 -10.36 -20.74 -8.41
C LEU A 287 -10.44 -22.26 -8.26
#